data_AF-A0ABD3XKU3-F1
#
_entry.id   AF-A0ABD3XKU3-F1
#
_cell.length_a   1.000
_cell.length_b   1.000
_cell.length_c   1.000
_cell.angle_alpha   90.00
_cell.angle_beta   90.00
_cell.angle_gamma   90.00
#
_symmetry.space_group_name_H-M   'P 1'
#
loop_
_entity.id
_entity.type
_entity.pdbx_description
1 polymer ?
#
loop_
_entity_poly.entity_id
_entity_poly.type
_entity_poly.pdbx_seq_one_letter_code
_entity_poly.pdbx_strand_id
1 'polypeptide(L)' 'CHASCVGKTNGNYQYCPDCHHYMTCIDGTKYIMPCPSHLLWDDQNKTCFWTSSTCTMATTDTTTTSSNN' A
#
# COMPACT_ATOMS: atom_id res chain seq x y z
N CYS A 1 -0.76 -5.55 -2.78
CA CYS A 1 -1.02 -4.23 -3.38
C CYS A 1 -1.86 -4.37 -4.65
N HIS A 2 -2.43 -3.27 -5.16
CA HIS A 2 -3.20 -3.21 -6.40
C HIS A 2 -2.78 -2.01 -7.29
N ALA A 3 -2.76 -2.21 -8.61
CA ALA A 3 -2.36 -1.20 -9.60
C ALA A 3 -3.54 -0.44 -10.24
N SER A 4 -4.74 -1.04 -10.24
CA SER A 4 -5.96 -0.50 -10.84
C SER A 4 -7.22 -1.00 -10.11
N CYS A 5 -8.36 -0.37 -10.40
CA CYS A 5 -9.66 -0.73 -9.88
C CYS A 5 -10.43 -1.74 -10.75
N VAL A 6 -9.78 -2.34 -11.75
CA VAL A 6 -10.43 -3.33 -12.64
C VAL A 6 -10.81 -4.57 -11.83
N GLY A 7 -12.10 -4.92 -11.83
CA GLY A 7 -12.63 -6.03 -11.03
C GLY A 7 -12.62 -5.79 -9.52
N LYS A 8 -12.51 -4.53 -9.06
CA LYS A 8 -12.62 -4.15 -7.64
C LYS A 8 -13.98 -3.53 -7.36
N THR A 9 -14.51 -3.80 -6.18
CA THR A 9 -15.65 -3.07 -5.61
C THR A 9 -15.21 -1.68 -5.14
N ASN A 10 -16.17 -0.83 -4.80
CA ASN A 10 -15.86 0.48 -4.21
C ASN A 10 -15.21 0.29 -2.82
N GLY A 11 -14.15 1.03 -2.53
CA GLY A 11 -13.39 0.90 -1.27
C GLY A 11 -11.91 1.28 -1.38
N ASN A 12 -11.20 1.14 -0.26
CA ASN A 12 -9.78 1.48 -0.15
C ASN A 12 -8.88 0.24 -0.27
N TYR A 13 -7.76 0.40 -0.95
CA TYR A 13 -6.84 -0.66 -1.37
C TYR A 13 -5.40 -0.19 -1.32
N GLN A 14 -4.49 -1.08 -0.98
CA GLN A 14 -3.05 -0.81 -0.99
C GLN A 14 -2.54 -0.43 -2.39
N TYR A 15 -1.83 0.69 -2.50
CA TYR A 15 -1.15 1.12 -3.71
C TYR A 15 0.13 0.28 -3.94
N CYS A 16 0.49 -0.02 -5.19
CA CYS A 16 1.70 -0.81 -5.49
C CYS A 16 3.02 -0.01 -5.54
N PRO A 17 3.07 1.21 -6.12
CA PRO A 17 4.32 1.97 -6.22
C PRO A 17 4.95 2.37 -4.88
N ASP A 18 4.15 2.61 -3.85
CA ASP A 18 4.64 2.98 -2.52
C ASP A 18 3.61 2.69 -1.41
N CYS A 19 4.08 2.69 -0.15
CA CYS A 19 3.25 2.47 1.03
C CYS A 19 2.66 3.75 1.65
N HIS A 20 3.09 4.94 1.21
CA HIS A 20 2.62 6.22 1.73
C HIS A 20 1.34 6.71 1.06
N HIS A 21 0.85 6.00 0.04
CA HIS A 21 -0.44 6.23 -0.57
C HIS A 21 -1.31 4.98 -0.52
N TYR A 22 -2.62 5.20 -0.53
CA TYR A 22 -3.61 4.17 -0.80
C TYR A 22 -4.42 4.55 -2.03
N MET A 23 -5.01 3.52 -2.64
CA MET A 23 -5.89 3.63 -3.78
C MET A 23 -7.34 3.51 -3.31
N THR A 24 -8.15 4.54 -3.51
CA THR A 24 -9.60 4.44 -3.43
C THR A 24 -10.17 4.11 -4.80
N CYS A 25 -11.04 3.10 -4.86
CA CYS A 25 -11.83 2.77 -6.03
C CYS A 25 -13.26 3.27 -5.84
N ILE A 26 -13.78 4.01 -6.82
CA ILE A 26 -15.19 4.43 -6.90
C ILE A 26 -15.63 4.23 -8.36
N ASP A 27 -16.60 3.35 -8.56
CA ASP A 27 -17.23 3.02 -9.84
C ASP A 27 -16.19 2.70 -10.94
N GLY A 28 -15.20 1.87 -10.58
CA GLY A 28 -14.08 1.48 -11.43
C GLY A 28 -12.99 2.55 -11.62
N THR A 29 -13.20 3.78 -11.12
CA THR A 29 -12.23 4.87 -11.19
C THR A 29 -11.23 4.82 -10.03
N LYS A 30 -9.95 5.01 -10.35
CA LYS A 30 -8.82 5.01 -9.40
C LYS A 30 -8.52 6.42 -8.90
N TYR A 31 -8.53 6.59 -7.58
CA TYR A 31 -8.05 7.79 -6.89
C TYR A 31 -6.87 7.41 -5.99
N ILE A 32 -5.80 8.20 -6.02
CA ILE A 32 -4.62 7.99 -5.17
C ILE A 32 -4.66 9.02 -4.04
N MET A 33 -4.65 8.52 -2.80
CA MET A 33 -4.78 9.33 -1.59
C MET A 33 -3.53 9.17 -0.73
N PRO A 34 -2.85 10.25 -0.34
CA PRO A 34 -1.71 10.17 0.56
C PRO A 34 -2.16 9.84 1.98
N CYS A 35 -1.36 9.03 2.67
CA CYS A 35 -1.47 8.84 4.10
C CYS A 35 -1.00 10.11 4.83
N PRO A 36 -1.72 10.58 5.86
CA PRO A 36 -1.29 11.71 6.69
C PRO A 36 0.10 11.47 7.28
N SER A 37 0.88 12.55 7.45
CA SER A 37 2.18 12.52 8.15
C SER A 37 3.18 11.47 7.64
N HIS A 38 3.13 11.10 6.35
CA HIS A 38 3.94 10.02 5.76
C HIS A 38 3.80 8.66 6.46
N LEU A 39 2.63 8.39 7.07
CA LEU A 39 2.29 7.06 7.59
C LEU A 39 2.20 6.03 6.44
N LEU A 40 2.15 4.75 6.80
CA LEU A 40 2.08 3.62 5.89
C LEU A 40 0.65 3.08 5.82
N TRP A 41 0.12 2.84 4.63
CA TRP A 41 -1.18 2.19 4.46
C TRP A 41 -1.13 0.73 4.89
N ASP A 42 -2.04 0.33 5.77
CA ASP A 42 -2.32 -1.05 6.10
C ASP A 42 -3.68 -1.48 5.52
N ASP A 43 -3.62 -2.38 4.53
CA ASP A 43 -4.77 -2.97 3.88
C ASP A 43 -5.56 -3.95 4.76
N GLN A 44 -4.93 -4.53 5.79
CA GLN A 44 -5.62 -5.43 6.73
C GLN A 44 -6.54 -4.61 7.64
N ASN A 45 -6.06 -3.46 8.11
CA ASN A 45 -6.77 -2.55 9.00
C ASN A 45 -7.51 -1.41 8.26
N LYS A 46 -7.33 -1.32 6.93
CA LYS A 46 -7.86 -0.26 6.04
C LYS A 46 -7.60 1.16 6.57
N THR A 47 -6.39 1.39 7.08
CA THR A 47 -5.99 2.66 7.71
C THR A 47 -4.52 2.99 7.46
N CYS A 48 -4.15 4.25 7.65
CA CYS A 48 -2.75 4.69 7.67
C CYS A 48 -2.19 4.61 9.08
N PHE A 49 -1.01 3.99 9.24
CA PHE A 49 -0.42 3.70 10.55
C PHE A 49 1.12 3.79 10.50
N TRP A 50 1.79 3.79 11.65
CA TRP A 50 3.27 3.91 11.68
C TRP A 50 3.99 2.67 11.15
N THR A 51 3.32 1.52 11.18
CA THR A 51 3.76 0.24 10.61
C THR A 51 2.60 -0.38 9.86
N SER A 52 2.88 -1.11 8.77
CA SER A 52 1.87 -1.83 7.99
C SER A 52 2.21 -3.32 7.94
N SER A 53 1.25 -4.20 8.25
CA SER A 53 1.42 -5.66 8.12
C SER A 53 1.33 -6.12 6.66
N THR A 54 0.69 -5.32 5.80
CA THR A 54 0.37 -5.64 4.40
C THR A 54 1.22 -4.88 3.41
N CYS A 55 1.72 -3.70 3.80
CA CYS A 55 2.72 -2.93 3.07
C CYS A 55 4.11 -3.17 3.65
N THR A 56 4.50 -4.45 3.63
CA THR A 56 5.90 -4.84 3.62
C THR A 56 6.49 -4.39 2.28
N MET A 57 7.18 -3.25 2.29
CA MET A 57 8.15 -2.94 1.23
C MET A 57 9.09 -4.14 1.15
N ALA A 58 9.05 -4.91 0.06
CA ALA A 58 10.09 -5.88 -0.22
C ALA A 58 11.38 -5.08 -0.43
N THR A 59 12.25 -5.05 0.58
CA THR A 59 13.53 -4.34 0.57
C THR A 59 14.54 -5.05 -0.32
N THR A 60 14.32 -4.91 -1.62
CA THR A 60 15.35 -4.89 -2.66
C THR A 60 15.40 -3.46 -3.20
N ASP A 61 16.44 -2.65 -3.05
CA ASP A 61 17.76 -2.83 -2.40
C ASP A 61 18.33 -1.41 -2.11
N THR A 62 19.32 -1.12 -1.24
CA THR A 62 20.28 -1.95 -0.48
C THR A 62 20.62 -1.28 0.86
N THR A 63 20.66 -2.01 1.98
CA THR A 63 21.75 -1.88 2.99
C THR A 63 21.96 -3.21 3.74
N THR A 64 22.71 -4.11 3.11
CA THR A 64 23.69 -4.99 3.77
C THR A 64 23.21 -6.03 4.81
N THR A 65 23.17 -7.30 4.34
CA THR A 65 23.51 -8.54 5.07
C THR A 65 22.41 -9.39 5.74
N SER A 66 22.40 -10.68 5.35
CA SER A 66 21.68 -11.84 5.92
C SER A 66 20.14 -11.80 5.81
N SER A 67 19.46 -12.78 5.22
CA SER A 67 19.73 -14.24 5.13
C SER A 67 19.12 -14.79 3.81
N ASN A 68 19.52 -15.95 3.27
CA ASN A 68 19.20 -17.28 3.81
C ASN A 68 20.20 -18.36 3.38
N ASN A 69 20.35 -19.33 4.28
CA ASN A 69 21.06 -20.60 4.13
C ASN A 69 20.25 -21.60 3.29
#